data_AF-A0A963KWV7-F1
#
_entry.id   AF-A0A963KWV7-F1
#
_cell.length_a   1.000
_cell.length_b   1.000
_cell.length_c   1.000
_cell.angle_alpha   90.00
_cell.angle_beta   90.00
_cell.angle_gamma   90.00
#
_symmetry.space_group_name_H-M   'P 1'
#
loop_
_entity.id
_entity.type
_entity.pdbx_description
1 polymer ?
#
loop_
_entity_poly.entity_id
_entity_poly.type
_entity_poly.pdbx_seq_one_letter_code
_entity_poly.pdbx_strand_id
1 'polypeptide(L)'
;MRRVTSMQNVSGIPGSTVLVAFGLAADRTGRQPWHSVDGIARGLLECGERVTVVTDSDDVPGDRPYEIASVRRLFRHGRATAELLGLVLALDPQRVIVLSGPCALALMRHPRWRAETLLLMASPCLRMAEILAAGPGPVWRERRQTLRPLLDSLIPGFVLTAGYRRSGASAIIYLSRSSQSRFFARGLPLGKHVRPQATPFPRNGAGTAGHGPPVICYLGPPLAARGAILALSAFETACGDGLDARLLLLLRPDCGRAVMEDFLDRVERSPFAGRIHCHVGMLSQRDLRRAVSGVDIFLLPFLAPISDVPLVVLEAGLAGRTVVTLDTPGVSEYAADLGGIVVRDPKMLPEALFHAIRSPSPPPSSLNLSNWRGWRAEAEKLPPARPRVIHDLAMIALCGADGTGKSFLLGHLADELSARGIATVHVWSRFRNYLSRPLLALARLTGHNRRERTGATVTGYHDFARTPWLAWPFLLLQIIDNRIDLALRYRSRGSRLVLADRCIFDTLVDLCIDTGLDDLILDRLGPRLVARLPSPFLAVLVRRHPEAVARDRPDALADRNYARRRQLYDRMAERFGLAVIDNQGPPIRSVHEILDLAGVGGTFFKGNLRDLRLLQQ
;
A
#
# COMPACT_ATOMS: atom_id res chain seq x y z
N MET A 1 12.33 4.82 34.93
CA MET A 1 10.87 4.61 35.07
C MET A 1 10.15 5.92 34.82
N ARG A 2 9.67 6.18 33.59
CA ARG A 2 8.77 7.31 33.29
C ARG A 2 7.47 6.71 32.78
N ARG A 3 6.39 6.97 33.53
CA ARG A 3 5.03 6.55 33.24
C ARG A 3 4.64 7.05 31.85
N VAL A 4 4.38 6.10 30.95
CA VAL A 4 3.62 6.35 29.72
C VAL A 4 2.19 6.53 30.17
N THR A 5 1.74 7.78 30.25
CA THR A 5 0.36 8.12 30.51
C THR A 5 -0.46 7.60 29.34
N SER A 6 -1.40 6.69 29.64
CA SER A 6 -2.39 6.18 28.72
C SER A 6 -3.15 7.35 28.08
N MET A 7 -2.96 7.58 26.78
CA MET A 7 -3.89 8.37 25.99
C MET A 7 -5.21 7.61 25.98
N GLN A 8 -6.17 8.10 26.76
CA GLN A 8 -7.55 7.66 26.72
C GLN A 8 -8.09 7.85 25.30
N ASN A 9 -8.76 6.81 24.80
CA ASN A 9 -9.49 6.80 23.55
C ASN A 9 -10.42 8.01 23.46
N VAL A 10 -10.08 8.96 22.61
CA VAL A 10 -11.04 9.96 22.13
C VAL A 10 -11.99 9.21 21.19
N SER A 11 -13.18 8.90 21.69
CA SER A 11 -14.31 8.46 20.89
C SER A 11 -14.69 9.54 19.87
N GLY A 12 -14.86 9.18 18.60
CA GLY A 12 -15.65 10.04 17.70
C GLY A 12 -15.57 9.82 16.20
N ILE A 13 -14.51 9.23 15.64
CA ILE A 13 -14.43 9.01 14.18
C ILE A 13 -13.98 7.56 13.91
N PRO A 14 -14.79 6.74 13.23
CA PRO A 14 -14.36 5.43 12.79
C PRO A 14 -13.14 5.57 11.87
N GLY A 15 -12.08 4.81 12.14
CA GLY A 15 -10.87 4.82 11.33
C GLY A 15 -11.19 4.58 9.85
N SER A 16 -10.43 5.17 8.93
CA SER A 16 -10.64 4.95 7.49
C SER A 16 -9.39 4.34 6.84
N THR A 17 -9.59 3.16 6.24
CA THR A 17 -8.51 2.39 5.61
C THR A 17 -8.83 2.07 4.16
N VAL A 18 -7.87 2.34 3.28
CA VAL A 18 -7.88 1.87 1.89
C VAL A 18 -6.92 0.70 1.73
N LEU A 19 -7.38 -0.43 1.20
CA LEU A 19 -6.50 -1.55 0.83
C LEU A 19 -6.27 -1.53 -0.69
N VAL A 20 -5.01 -1.53 -1.11
CA VAL A 20 -4.63 -1.52 -2.53
C VAL A 20 -4.15 -2.92 -2.92
N ALA A 21 -4.93 -3.63 -3.74
CA ALA A 21 -4.70 -5.04 -4.07
C ALA A 21 -4.74 -5.31 -5.58
N PHE A 22 -3.61 -5.75 -6.13
CA PHE A 22 -3.49 -6.09 -7.55
C PHE A 22 -4.33 -7.32 -7.93
N GLY A 23 -5.16 -7.19 -8.97
CA GLY A 23 -5.88 -8.28 -9.62
C GLY A 23 -6.86 -9.02 -8.72
N LEU A 24 -7.49 -8.34 -7.75
CA LEU A 24 -8.56 -8.89 -6.92
C LEU A 24 -9.81 -9.05 -7.79
N ALA A 25 -10.14 -10.28 -8.14
CA ALA A 25 -11.29 -10.63 -8.96
C ALA A 25 -12.23 -11.60 -8.23
N ALA A 26 -13.48 -11.70 -8.69
CA ALA A 26 -14.50 -12.56 -8.10
C ALA A 26 -14.05 -14.04 -8.00
N ASP A 27 -13.34 -14.55 -9.00
CA ASP A 27 -12.82 -15.93 -9.06
C ASP A 27 -11.57 -16.20 -8.20
N ARG A 28 -10.97 -15.14 -7.63
CA ARG A 28 -9.69 -15.18 -6.92
C ARG A 28 -9.80 -15.00 -5.41
N THR A 29 -10.96 -14.63 -4.88
CA THR A 29 -11.11 -14.33 -3.44
C THR A 29 -10.78 -15.52 -2.54
N GLY A 30 -10.99 -16.75 -3.02
CA GLY A 30 -10.59 -17.98 -2.31
C GLY A 30 -9.12 -18.38 -2.51
N ARG A 31 -8.27 -17.51 -3.06
CA ARG A 31 -6.86 -17.77 -3.35
C ARG A 31 -6.00 -16.73 -2.63
N GLN A 32 -4.80 -17.12 -2.21
CA GLN A 32 -3.83 -16.14 -1.73
C GLN A 32 -3.18 -15.39 -2.91
N PRO A 33 -2.85 -14.10 -2.75
CA PRO A 33 -2.93 -13.30 -1.52
C PRO A 33 -4.30 -12.63 -1.25
N TRP A 34 -5.25 -12.77 -2.17
CA TRP A 34 -6.53 -12.06 -2.17
C TRP A 34 -7.43 -12.43 -1.00
N HIS A 35 -7.40 -13.69 -0.57
CA HIS A 35 -8.09 -14.14 0.63
C HIS A 35 -7.66 -13.37 1.88
N SER A 36 -6.36 -13.10 2.04
CA SER A 36 -5.88 -12.30 3.17
C SER A 36 -6.28 -10.83 3.04
N VAL A 37 -6.31 -10.25 1.84
CA VAL A 37 -6.80 -8.88 1.62
C VAL A 37 -8.27 -8.76 2.02
N ASP A 38 -9.10 -9.66 1.50
CA ASP A 38 -10.53 -9.76 1.82
C ASP A 38 -10.78 -9.94 3.32
N GLY A 39 -10.00 -10.83 3.92
CA GLY A 39 -10.03 -11.11 5.34
C GLY A 39 -9.68 -9.90 6.20
N ILE A 40 -8.56 -9.24 5.91
CA ILE A 40 -8.13 -8.03 6.63
C ILE A 40 -9.19 -6.92 6.48
N ALA A 41 -9.77 -6.75 5.29
CA ALA A 41 -10.82 -5.77 5.05
C ALA A 41 -12.06 -6.03 5.93
N ARG A 42 -12.52 -7.29 6.01
CA ARG A 42 -13.62 -7.68 6.91
C ARG A 42 -13.27 -7.50 8.39
N GLY A 43 -12.06 -7.89 8.79
CA GLY A 43 -11.61 -7.74 10.17
C GLY A 43 -11.56 -6.27 10.62
N LEU A 44 -11.09 -5.37 9.75
CA LEU A 44 -11.08 -3.93 10.03
C LEU A 44 -12.49 -3.34 10.11
N LEU A 45 -13.41 -3.81 9.25
CA LEU A 45 -14.82 -3.43 9.32
C LEU A 45 -15.48 -3.90 10.63
N GLU A 46 -15.17 -5.13 11.08
CA GLU A 46 -15.60 -5.67 12.38
C GLU A 46 -15.05 -4.87 13.57
N CYS A 47 -13.89 -4.21 13.41
CA CYS A 47 -13.33 -3.26 14.35
C CYS A 47 -13.98 -1.87 14.30
N GLY A 48 -14.94 -1.65 13.40
CA GLY A 48 -15.64 -0.38 13.23
C GLY A 48 -14.94 0.62 12.31
N GLU A 49 -13.95 0.20 11.51
CA GLU A 49 -13.34 1.06 10.49
C GLU A 49 -14.18 1.13 9.21
N ARG A 50 -14.14 2.28 8.52
CA ARG A 50 -14.57 2.39 7.13
C ARG A 50 -13.48 1.84 6.22
N VAL A 51 -13.84 0.91 5.35
CA VAL A 51 -12.90 0.19 4.50
C VAL A 51 -13.30 0.29 3.04
N THR A 52 -12.35 0.63 2.18
CA THR A 52 -12.47 0.55 0.72
C THR A 52 -11.32 -0.26 0.16
N VAL A 53 -11.59 -1.22 -0.72
CA VAL A 53 -10.55 -1.97 -1.44
C VAL A 53 -10.43 -1.44 -2.86
N VAL A 54 -9.22 -1.11 -3.29
CA VAL A 54 -8.92 -0.63 -4.65
C VAL A 54 -8.14 -1.69 -5.42
N THR A 55 -8.59 -2.03 -6.61
CA THR A 55 -7.97 -3.05 -7.47
C THR A 55 -7.83 -2.60 -8.92
N ASP A 56 -7.07 -3.35 -9.72
CA ASP A 56 -6.95 -3.21 -11.18
C ASP A 56 -7.60 -4.37 -11.95
N SER A 57 -8.63 -4.97 -11.36
CA SER A 57 -9.50 -5.96 -12.00
C SER A 57 -10.84 -5.34 -12.37
N ASP A 58 -11.37 -5.66 -13.54
CA ASP A 58 -12.71 -5.23 -13.96
C ASP A 58 -13.81 -6.09 -13.34
N ASP A 59 -13.54 -7.38 -13.11
CA ASP A 59 -14.46 -8.35 -12.50
C ASP A 59 -14.33 -8.37 -10.97
N VAL A 60 -14.82 -7.32 -10.31
CA VAL A 60 -14.73 -7.19 -8.84
C VAL A 60 -15.77 -8.06 -8.12
N PRO A 61 -15.47 -8.59 -6.92
CA PRO A 61 -16.45 -9.34 -6.13
C PRO A 61 -17.64 -8.46 -5.71
N GLY A 62 -18.86 -8.81 -6.11
CA GLY A 62 -20.06 -7.99 -5.83
C GLY A 62 -20.66 -8.13 -4.43
N ASP A 63 -20.48 -9.27 -3.76
CA ASP A 63 -21.08 -9.56 -2.44
C ASP A 63 -20.06 -9.31 -1.32
N ARG A 64 -19.79 -8.03 -1.00
CA ARG A 64 -18.86 -7.65 0.08
C ARG A 64 -19.44 -6.58 1.00
N PRO A 65 -19.14 -6.66 2.30
CA PRO A 65 -19.65 -5.70 3.28
C PRO A 65 -18.86 -4.36 3.28
N TYR A 66 -17.93 -4.19 2.35
CA TYR A 66 -17.10 -3.01 2.16
C TYR A 66 -17.08 -2.62 0.68
N GLU A 67 -16.75 -1.37 0.38
CA GLU A 67 -16.70 -0.86 -0.98
C GLU A 67 -15.48 -1.41 -1.75
N ILE A 68 -15.67 -1.73 -3.03
CA ILE A 68 -14.58 -2.07 -3.95
C ILE A 68 -14.59 -1.10 -5.12
N ALA A 69 -13.47 -0.43 -5.35
CA ALA A 69 -13.24 0.44 -6.49
C ALA A 69 -12.21 -0.19 -7.44
N SER A 70 -12.44 -0.03 -8.75
CA SER A 70 -11.50 -0.46 -9.78
C SER A 70 -10.86 0.72 -10.48
N VAL A 71 -9.57 0.61 -10.77
CA VAL A 71 -8.80 1.56 -11.60
C VAL A 71 -8.05 0.79 -12.66
N ARG A 72 -7.71 1.40 -13.80
CA ARG A 72 -7.08 0.66 -14.91
C ARG A 72 -5.71 0.09 -14.56
N ARG A 73 -5.02 0.75 -13.64
CA ARG A 73 -3.69 0.36 -13.17
C ARG A 73 -3.39 1.03 -11.84
N LEU A 74 -2.92 0.26 -10.86
CA LEU A 74 -2.58 0.79 -9.54
C LEU A 74 -1.23 1.54 -9.54
N PHE A 75 -0.19 0.95 -10.13
CA PHE A 75 1.17 1.52 -10.13
C PHE A 75 1.83 1.49 -11.51
N ARG A 76 2.68 2.50 -11.79
CA ARG A 76 3.55 2.57 -12.97
C ARG A 76 4.97 2.94 -12.54
N HIS A 77 5.94 2.07 -12.81
CA HIS A 77 7.35 2.24 -12.40
C HIS A 77 7.50 2.56 -10.89
N GLY A 78 6.75 1.83 -10.06
CA GLY A 78 6.75 1.97 -8.59
C GLY A 78 6.06 3.23 -8.05
N ARG A 79 5.37 4.01 -8.89
CA ARG A 79 4.57 5.18 -8.47
C ARG A 79 3.08 4.88 -8.62
N ALA A 80 2.26 5.35 -7.68
CA ALA A 80 0.81 5.34 -7.83
C ALA A 80 0.42 6.09 -9.12
N THR A 81 -0.56 5.56 -9.86
CA THR A 81 -1.11 6.23 -11.03
C THR A 81 -1.94 7.45 -10.63
N ALA A 82 -2.25 8.33 -11.60
CA ALA A 82 -3.11 9.48 -11.33
C ALA A 82 -4.53 9.06 -10.91
N GLU A 83 -5.06 7.98 -11.49
CA GLU A 83 -6.36 7.39 -11.12
C GLU A 83 -6.35 6.91 -9.66
N LEU A 84 -5.35 6.09 -9.26
CA LEU A 84 -5.23 5.63 -7.88
C LEU A 84 -5.02 6.80 -6.91
N LEU A 85 -4.15 7.75 -7.26
CA LEU A 85 -3.88 8.90 -6.40
C LEU A 85 -5.13 9.78 -6.23
N GLY A 86 -5.86 10.06 -7.31
CA GLY A 86 -7.11 10.84 -7.26
C GLY A 86 -8.15 10.18 -6.37
N LEU A 87 -8.33 8.86 -6.52
CA LEU A 87 -9.27 8.09 -5.69
C LEU A 87 -8.86 8.09 -4.22
N VAL A 88 -7.59 7.81 -3.90
CA VAL A 88 -7.11 7.82 -2.51
C VAL A 88 -7.23 9.22 -1.88
N LEU A 89 -6.96 10.28 -2.63
CA LEU A 89 -7.14 11.65 -2.14
C LEU A 89 -8.62 11.99 -1.91
N ALA A 90 -9.53 11.51 -2.77
CA ALA A 90 -10.97 11.73 -2.61
C ALA A 90 -11.56 10.97 -1.41
N LEU A 91 -11.08 9.74 -1.15
CA LEU A 91 -11.48 8.95 0.02
C LEU A 91 -10.89 9.48 1.34
N ASP A 92 -9.82 10.27 1.25
CA ASP A 92 -9.06 10.85 2.36
C ASP A 92 -8.81 9.89 3.54
N PRO A 93 -8.23 8.70 3.31
CA PRO A 93 -8.08 7.73 4.38
C PRO A 93 -7.05 8.18 5.41
N GLN A 94 -7.19 7.66 6.62
CA GLN A 94 -6.15 7.73 7.65
C GLN A 94 -5.00 6.77 7.31
N ARG A 95 -5.33 5.64 6.67
CA ARG A 95 -4.37 4.59 6.31
C ARG A 95 -4.57 4.04 4.90
N VAL A 96 -3.46 3.68 4.27
CA VAL A 96 -3.42 2.86 3.06
C VAL A 96 -2.57 1.60 3.30
N ILE A 97 -3.14 0.42 3.08
CA ILE A 97 -2.42 -0.86 3.10
C ILE A 97 -2.17 -1.31 1.66
N VAL A 98 -0.90 -1.41 1.25
CA VAL A 98 -0.53 -1.79 -0.12
C VAL A 98 -0.06 -3.24 -0.14
N LEU A 99 -0.77 -4.10 -0.87
CA LEU A 99 -0.33 -5.46 -1.19
C LEU A 99 0.98 -5.38 -1.99
N SER A 100 2.02 -6.08 -1.54
CA SER A 100 3.36 -5.98 -2.13
C SER A 100 4.10 -7.33 -2.09
N GLY A 101 5.21 -7.35 -2.81
CA GLY A 101 6.23 -8.39 -2.80
C GLY A 101 7.62 -7.80 -3.11
N PRO A 102 8.70 -8.60 -3.10
CA PRO A 102 10.07 -8.11 -3.20
C PRO A 102 10.33 -7.20 -4.40
N CYS A 103 10.04 -7.59 -5.65
CA CYS A 103 10.29 -6.65 -6.78
C CYS A 103 9.40 -5.41 -6.71
N ALA A 104 8.15 -5.52 -6.24
CA ALA A 104 7.25 -4.37 -6.14
C ALA A 104 7.81 -3.34 -5.15
N LEU A 105 8.25 -3.82 -3.98
CA LEU A 105 8.93 -3.01 -2.96
C LEU A 105 10.24 -2.42 -3.49
N ALA A 106 11.06 -3.21 -4.18
CA ALA A 106 12.33 -2.78 -4.77
C ALA A 106 12.15 -1.61 -5.76
N LEU A 107 11.00 -1.48 -6.39
CA LEU A 107 10.69 -0.38 -7.31
C LEU A 107 9.90 0.76 -6.65
N MET A 108 9.27 0.50 -5.51
CA MET A 108 8.31 1.40 -4.87
C MET A 108 8.89 2.79 -4.56
N ARG A 109 8.06 3.80 -4.74
CA ARG A 109 8.32 5.21 -4.44
C ARG A 109 7.16 5.78 -3.64
N HIS A 110 7.43 6.86 -2.91
CA HIS A 110 6.42 7.51 -2.09
C HIS A 110 5.17 7.80 -2.92
N PRO A 111 4.00 7.30 -2.49
CA PRO A 111 2.78 7.33 -3.30
C PRO A 111 2.10 8.70 -3.35
N ARG A 112 2.53 9.64 -2.50
CA ARG A 112 2.13 11.07 -2.47
C ARG A 112 0.76 11.38 -1.87
N TRP A 113 0.04 10.38 -1.36
CA TRP A 113 -1.05 10.63 -0.41
C TRP A 113 -0.48 10.93 0.98
N ARG A 114 -1.31 11.57 1.82
CA ARG A 114 -0.96 11.93 3.21
C ARG A 114 -1.21 10.81 4.22
N ALA A 115 -1.98 9.80 3.84
CA ALA A 115 -2.34 8.67 4.69
C ALA A 115 -1.11 7.84 5.10
N GLU A 116 -1.15 7.28 6.31
CA GLU A 116 -0.15 6.32 6.78
C GLU A 116 -0.10 5.13 5.80
N THR A 117 1.08 4.77 5.31
CA THR A 117 1.22 3.64 4.39
C THR A 117 1.78 2.41 5.10
N LEU A 118 1.05 1.30 5.04
CA LEU A 118 1.51 -0.03 5.47
C LEU A 118 1.74 -0.91 4.24
N LEU A 119 2.70 -1.83 4.33
CA LEU A 119 2.94 -2.82 3.27
C LEU A 119 2.52 -4.21 3.71
N LEU A 120 1.62 -4.85 2.96
CA LEU A 120 1.27 -6.25 3.15
C LEU A 120 2.15 -7.13 2.25
N MET A 121 3.14 -7.79 2.83
CA MET A 121 4.05 -8.69 2.13
C MET A 121 3.42 -10.08 2.06
N ALA A 122 2.91 -10.44 0.88
CA ALA A 122 2.13 -11.68 0.70
C ALA A 122 2.79 -12.70 -0.25
N SER A 123 4.03 -12.44 -0.65
CA SER A 123 4.87 -13.37 -1.42
C SER A 123 5.97 -13.95 -0.51
N PRO A 124 6.27 -15.25 -0.63
CA PRO A 124 7.29 -15.88 0.21
C PRO A 124 8.68 -15.35 -0.13
N CYS A 125 9.52 -15.19 0.89
CA CYS A 125 10.94 -14.85 0.71
C CYS A 125 11.77 -16.13 0.49
N LEU A 126 11.66 -16.73 -0.69
CA LEU A 126 12.39 -17.96 -1.03
C LEU A 126 13.86 -17.69 -1.38
N ARG A 127 14.70 -18.68 -1.10
CA ARG A 127 16.09 -18.77 -1.55
C ARG A 127 16.14 -19.45 -2.92
N MET A 128 17.15 -19.10 -3.71
CA MET A 128 17.35 -19.70 -5.02
C MET A 128 17.46 -21.24 -4.95
N ALA A 129 18.18 -21.77 -3.95
CA ALA A 129 18.31 -23.21 -3.74
C ALA A 129 16.97 -23.93 -3.51
N GLU A 130 16.01 -23.28 -2.84
CA GLU A 130 14.68 -23.84 -2.58
C GLU A 130 13.86 -23.94 -3.88
N ILE A 131 14.00 -22.96 -4.77
CA ILE A 131 13.34 -22.96 -6.08
C ILE A 131 13.97 -24.00 -7.01
N LEU A 132 15.31 -24.10 -6.99
CA LEU A 132 16.07 -25.04 -7.82
C LEU A 132 15.98 -26.48 -7.31
N ALA A 133 15.49 -26.73 -6.10
CA ALA A 133 15.28 -28.07 -5.56
C ALA A 133 14.29 -28.91 -6.40
N ALA A 134 13.40 -28.27 -7.16
CA ALA A 134 12.54 -28.95 -8.13
C ALA A 134 13.30 -29.50 -9.36
N GLY A 135 14.56 -29.10 -9.55
CA GLY A 135 15.39 -29.45 -10.70
C GLY A 135 15.21 -28.51 -11.90
N PRO A 136 16.19 -28.47 -12.83
CA PRO A 136 16.21 -27.51 -13.94
C PRO A 136 15.05 -27.72 -14.93
N GLY A 137 14.72 -28.98 -15.23
CA GLY A 137 13.63 -29.33 -16.15
C GLY A 137 12.26 -28.81 -15.68
N PRO A 138 11.81 -29.14 -14.46
CA PRO A 138 10.58 -28.60 -13.91
C PRO A 138 10.58 -27.07 -13.76
N VAL A 139 11.68 -26.46 -13.32
CA VAL A 139 11.81 -24.99 -13.24
C VAL A 139 11.57 -24.33 -14.61
N TRP A 140 12.09 -24.92 -15.69
CA TRP A 140 11.91 -24.42 -17.05
C TRP A 140 10.47 -24.62 -17.58
N ARG A 141 9.88 -25.82 -17.35
CA ARG A 141 8.49 -26.11 -17.75
C ARG A 141 7.50 -25.22 -17.01
N GLU A 142 7.77 -24.93 -15.74
CA GLU A 142 6.94 -24.12 -14.85
C GLU A 142 7.41 -22.66 -14.75
N ARG A 143 8.18 -22.17 -15.74
CA ARG A 143 8.78 -20.82 -15.72
C ARG A 143 7.79 -19.70 -15.47
N ARG A 144 6.52 -19.86 -15.86
CA ARG A 144 5.47 -18.86 -15.61
C ARG A 144 5.19 -18.69 -14.11
N GLN A 145 5.35 -19.76 -13.32
CA GLN A 145 5.13 -19.77 -11.87
C GLN A 145 6.43 -19.55 -11.08
N THR A 146 7.58 -20.00 -11.60
CA THR A 146 8.86 -19.98 -10.87
C THR A 146 9.72 -18.74 -11.15
N LEU A 147 9.56 -18.07 -12.30
CA LEU A 147 10.38 -16.91 -12.67
C LEU A 147 10.27 -15.77 -11.66
N ARG A 148 9.06 -15.47 -11.20
CA ARG A 148 8.87 -14.36 -10.25
C ARG A 148 9.52 -14.65 -8.89
N PRO A 149 9.26 -15.78 -8.21
CA PRO A 149 10.01 -16.18 -7.02
C PRO A 149 11.53 -16.19 -7.23
N LEU A 150 12.01 -16.62 -8.41
CA LEU A 150 13.43 -16.62 -8.73
C LEU A 150 13.99 -15.19 -8.76
N LEU A 151 13.34 -14.28 -9.47
CA LEU A 151 13.73 -12.87 -9.49
C LEU A 151 13.67 -12.23 -8.10
N ASP A 152 12.62 -12.50 -7.34
CA ASP A 152 12.46 -12.02 -5.96
C ASP A 152 13.60 -12.53 -5.06
N SER A 153 14.07 -13.78 -5.24
CA SER A 153 15.17 -14.35 -4.47
C SER A 153 16.51 -13.63 -4.70
N LEU A 154 16.72 -13.10 -5.91
CA LEU A 154 17.96 -12.43 -6.34
C LEU A 154 18.08 -10.98 -5.86
N ILE A 155 17.00 -10.36 -5.33
CA ILE A 155 17.01 -8.93 -4.97
C ILE A 155 17.85 -8.70 -3.70
N PRO A 156 18.98 -7.99 -3.75
CA PRO A 156 19.80 -7.77 -2.56
C PRO A 156 19.03 -7.05 -1.44
N GLY A 157 19.36 -7.36 -0.17
CA GLY A 157 18.68 -6.77 0.99
C GLY A 157 18.71 -5.24 1.00
N PHE A 158 19.83 -4.63 0.63
CA PHE A 158 19.95 -3.17 0.55
C PHE A 158 18.98 -2.53 -0.46
N VAL A 159 18.60 -3.25 -1.54
CA VAL A 159 17.61 -2.77 -2.51
C VAL A 159 16.22 -2.78 -1.90
N LEU A 160 15.88 -3.82 -1.12
CA LEU A 160 14.62 -3.89 -0.38
C LEU A 160 14.54 -2.79 0.68
N THR A 161 15.60 -2.59 1.47
CA THR A 161 15.68 -1.51 2.46
C THR A 161 15.56 -0.13 1.80
N ALA A 162 16.22 0.09 0.66
CA ALA A 162 16.08 1.33 -0.10
C ALA A 162 14.67 1.50 -0.68
N GLY A 163 14.02 0.42 -1.12
CA GLY A 163 12.62 0.39 -1.53
C GLY A 163 11.67 0.80 -0.40
N TYR A 164 11.85 0.21 0.78
CA TYR A 164 11.08 0.53 1.98
C TYR A 164 11.24 1.99 2.42
N ARG A 165 12.47 2.50 2.45
CA ARG A 165 12.71 3.93 2.77
C ARG A 165 12.08 4.86 1.73
N ARG A 166 12.15 4.50 0.45
CA ARG A 166 11.57 5.30 -0.64
C ARG A 166 10.05 5.26 -0.67
N SER A 167 9.41 4.18 -0.20
CA SER A 167 7.95 4.08 -0.17
C SER A 167 7.33 4.99 0.89
N GLY A 168 8.08 5.33 1.95
CA GLY A 168 7.57 6.08 3.09
C GLY A 168 6.63 5.27 3.98
N ALA A 169 6.63 3.94 3.84
CA ALA A 169 5.81 3.08 4.68
C ALA A 169 6.27 3.13 6.15
N SER A 170 5.32 3.17 7.08
CA SER A 170 5.60 3.20 8.52
C SER A 170 5.79 1.79 9.11
N ALA A 171 5.15 0.78 8.51
CA ALA A 171 5.24 -0.61 8.95
C ALA A 171 4.99 -1.63 7.82
N ILE A 172 5.36 -2.88 8.11
CA ILE A 172 5.16 -4.05 7.25
C ILE A 172 4.27 -5.06 7.98
N ILE A 173 3.38 -5.71 7.23
CA ILE A 173 2.52 -6.81 7.64
C ILE A 173 3.00 -8.06 6.90
N TYR A 174 3.26 -9.14 7.63
CA TYR A 174 3.67 -10.44 7.11
C TYR A 174 2.57 -11.47 7.36
N LEU A 175 2.38 -12.39 6.41
CA LEU A 175 1.39 -13.46 6.55
C LEU A 175 1.93 -14.71 7.26
N SER A 176 3.25 -14.85 7.42
CA SER A 176 3.90 -15.98 8.11
C SER A 176 5.03 -15.49 9.00
N ARG A 177 5.34 -16.25 10.08
CA ARG A 177 6.51 -15.99 10.92
C ARG A 177 7.79 -16.23 10.10
N SER A 178 7.78 -17.23 9.23
CA SER A 178 8.88 -17.52 8.31
C SER A 178 9.21 -16.34 7.39
N SER A 179 8.23 -15.74 6.72
CA SER A 179 8.48 -14.57 5.88
C SER A 179 8.93 -13.37 6.71
N GLN A 180 8.32 -13.14 7.88
CA GLN A 180 8.75 -12.10 8.81
C GLN A 180 10.25 -12.22 9.14
N SER A 181 10.72 -13.39 9.60
CA SER A 181 12.12 -13.63 9.93
C SER A 181 13.05 -13.50 8.72
N ARG A 182 12.63 -14.00 7.55
CA ARG A 182 13.44 -13.97 6.32
C ARG A 182 13.59 -12.55 5.75
N PHE A 183 12.53 -11.76 5.73
CA PHE A 183 12.61 -10.36 5.33
C PHE A 183 13.40 -9.52 6.33
N PHE A 184 13.25 -9.80 7.63
CA PHE A 184 14.07 -9.17 8.66
C PHE A 184 15.56 -9.44 8.46
N ALA A 185 15.94 -10.69 8.16
CA ALA A 185 17.32 -11.05 7.82
C ALA A 185 17.87 -10.34 6.57
N ARG A 186 16.99 -9.81 5.69
CA ARG A 186 17.36 -9.00 4.52
C ARG A 186 17.34 -7.49 4.80
N GLY A 187 17.17 -7.07 6.06
CA GLY A 187 17.24 -5.67 6.46
C GLY A 187 15.91 -4.90 6.36
N LEU A 188 14.77 -5.60 6.27
CA LEU A 188 13.46 -4.99 6.46
C LEU A 188 13.06 -4.99 7.95
N PRO A 189 12.15 -4.10 8.39
CA PRO A 189 11.64 -4.12 9.75
C PRO A 189 10.91 -5.43 10.09
N LEU A 190 10.93 -5.81 11.37
CA LEU A 190 10.24 -6.99 11.88
C LEU A 190 8.71 -6.91 11.65
N GLY A 191 8.12 -5.72 11.67
CA GLY A 191 6.72 -5.52 11.33
C GLY A 191 5.72 -6.28 12.22
N LYS A 192 4.51 -6.48 11.72
CA LYS A 192 3.43 -7.23 12.36
C LYS A 192 3.18 -8.54 11.62
N HIS A 193 2.94 -9.61 12.36
CA HIS A 193 2.48 -10.88 11.81
C HIS A 193 0.96 -10.96 11.91
N VAL A 194 0.30 -11.15 10.77
CA VAL A 194 -1.14 -11.40 10.66
C VAL A 194 -1.32 -12.79 10.07
N ARG A 195 -1.98 -13.66 10.83
CA ARG A 195 -2.21 -15.04 10.43
C ARG A 195 -3.44 -15.13 9.51
N PRO A 196 -3.33 -15.74 8.33
CA PRO A 196 -4.51 -16.02 7.51
C PRO A 196 -5.50 -16.92 8.25
N GLN A 197 -6.79 -16.57 8.20
CA GLN A 197 -7.87 -17.37 8.76
C GLN A 197 -8.43 -18.29 7.66
N ALA A 198 -8.96 -19.45 8.01
CA ALA A 198 -9.51 -20.38 7.03
C ALA A 198 -10.76 -21.10 7.56
N THR A 199 -11.63 -21.49 6.63
CA THR A 199 -12.76 -22.36 6.98
C THR A 199 -12.30 -23.81 6.86
N PRO A 200 -12.44 -24.65 7.90
CA PRO A 200 -12.03 -26.04 7.81
C PRO A 200 -12.80 -26.82 6.76
N PHE A 201 -12.18 -27.85 6.19
CA PHE A 201 -12.93 -28.85 5.44
C PHE A 201 -13.92 -29.59 6.35
N PRO A 202 -15.09 -30.00 5.84
CA PRO A 202 -16.05 -30.74 6.62
C PRO A 202 -15.47 -32.09 7.02
N ARG A 203 -15.83 -32.52 8.22
CA ARG A 203 -15.55 -33.85 8.73
C ARG A 203 -16.87 -34.59 8.84
N ASN A 204 -16.99 -35.75 8.21
CA ASN A 204 -18.09 -36.65 8.55
C ASN A 204 -17.92 -37.07 10.02
N GLY A 205 -19.01 -36.99 10.79
CA GLY A 205 -19.02 -37.28 12.23
C GLY A 205 -18.32 -38.60 12.58
N ALA A 206 -17.75 -38.64 13.78
CA ALA A 206 -16.92 -39.74 14.27
C ALA A 206 -17.51 -41.13 13.98
N GLY A 207 -16.68 -42.02 13.43
CA GLY A 207 -16.85 -43.47 13.54
C GLY A 207 -17.99 -44.07 12.73
N THR A 208 -17.73 -44.43 11.47
CA THR A 208 -18.28 -45.68 10.94
C THR A 208 -17.14 -46.68 10.84
N ALA A 209 -17.01 -47.47 11.90
CA ALA A 209 -16.33 -48.75 11.84
C ALA A 209 -16.84 -49.50 10.60
N GLY A 210 -15.93 -49.82 9.66
CA GLY A 210 -16.25 -50.56 8.43
C GLY A 210 -15.91 -49.87 7.11
N HIS A 211 -15.09 -48.81 7.08
CA HIS A 211 -14.63 -48.23 5.81
C HIS A 211 -13.27 -48.81 5.42
N GLY A 212 -13.10 -49.08 4.12
CA GLY A 212 -11.94 -49.75 3.53
C GLY A 212 -10.61 -49.00 3.72
N PRO A 213 -9.60 -49.23 2.86
CA PRO A 213 -8.27 -48.68 3.08
C PRO A 213 -8.29 -47.14 3.22
N PRO A 214 -7.47 -46.56 4.13
CA PRO A 214 -7.40 -45.12 4.39
C PRO A 214 -7.17 -44.31 3.12
N VAL A 215 -7.76 -43.12 3.06
CA VAL A 215 -7.67 -42.23 1.88
C VAL A 215 -6.67 -41.11 2.15
N ILE A 216 -5.58 -41.12 1.37
CA ILE A 216 -4.58 -40.05 1.30
C ILE A 216 -4.97 -39.09 0.18
N CYS A 217 -4.98 -37.78 0.43
CA CYS A 217 -5.39 -36.80 -0.56
C CYS A 217 -4.31 -35.77 -0.87
N TYR A 218 -4.09 -35.53 -2.16
CA TYR A 218 -3.34 -34.38 -2.68
C TYR A 218 -4.32 -33.40 -3.33
N LEU A 219 -4.13 -32.10 -3.08
CA LEU A 219 -4.95 -31.03 -3.61
C LEU A 219 -4.10 -29.92 -4.23
N GLY A 220 -4.27 -29.69 -5.53
CA GLY A 220 -3.59 -28.61 -6.23
C GLY A 220 -3.31 -28.92 -7.69
N PRO A 221 -2.77 -27.96 -8.45
CA PRO A 221 -2.27 -28.24 -9.79
C PRO A 221 -1.05 -29.18 -9.71
N PRO A 222 -0.83 -30.04 -10.72
CA PRO A 222 0.25 -31.03 -10.76
C PRO A 222 1.63 -30.38 -11.05
N LEU A 223 2.01 -29.39 -10.26
CA LEU A 223 3.27 -28.66 -10.36
C LEU A 223 4.32 -29.33 -9.46
N ALA A 224 5.54 -29.43 -9.96
CA ALA A 224 6.70 -29.87 -9.18
C ALA A 224 6.94 -28.95 -7.99
N ALA A 225 6.81 -27.62 -8.15
CA ALA A 225 6.93 -26.68 -7.03
C ALA A 225 5.91 -26.96 -5.90
N ARG A 226 4.75 -27.52 -6.22
CA ARG A 226 3.72 -27.95 -5.25
C ARG A 226 3.84 -29.41 -4.83
N GLY A 227 4.86 -30.13 -5.30
CA GLY A 227 5.16 -31.50 -4.90
C GLY A 227 4.19 -32.56 -5.39
N ALA A 228 3.42 -32.33 -6.47
CA ALA A 228 2.50 -33.35 -6.97
C ALA A 228 3.19 -34.66 -7.33
N ILE A 229 4.36 -34.55 -7.97
CA ILE A 229 5.22 -35.71 -8.29
C ILE A 229 5.72 -36.39 -7.01
N LEU A 230 6.09 -35.61 -5.99
CA LEU A 230 6.52 -36.17 -4.71
C LEU A 230 5.37 -36.88 -3.99
N ALA A 231 4.14 -36.36 -4.08
CA ALA A 231 2.97 -36.99 -3.49
C ALA A 231 2.70 -38.35 -4.14
N LEU A 232 2.75 -38.43 -5.48
CA LEU A 232 2.62 -39.69 -6.21
C LEU A 232 3.75 -40.67 -5.84
N SER A 233 5.01 -40.24 -5.95
CA SER A 233 6.16 -41.10 -5.62
C SER A 233 6.13 -41.58 -4.17
N ALA A 234 5.77 -40.72 -3.21
CA ALA A 234 5.71 -41.10 -1.80
C ALA A 234 4.63 -42.15 -1.53
N PHE A 235 3.47 -42.02 -2.20
CA PHE A 235 2.42 -43.03 -2.15
C PHE A 235 2.87 -44.35 -2.77
N GLU A 236 3.50 -44.32 -3.95
CA GLU A 236 4.02 -45.51 -4.63
C GLU A 236 5.05 -46.25 -3.76
N THR A 237 6.01 -45.54 -3.19
CA THR A 237 7.01 -46.12 -2.28
C THR A 237 6.34 -46.70 -1.04
N ALA A 238 5.44 -45.96 -0.39
CA ALA A 238 4.78 -46.45 0.81
C ALA A 238 3.93 -47.71 0.53
N CYS A 239 3.21 -47.77 -0.60
CA CYS A 239 2.47 -48.97 -1.00
C CYS A 239 3.40 -50.15 -1.34
N GLY A 240 4.56 -49.89 -1.97
CA GLY A 240 5.60 -50.89 -2.19
C GLY A 240 6.14 -51.46 -0.88
N ASP A 241 6.22 -50.63 0.16
CA ASP A 241 6.65 -51.00 1.52
C ASP A 241 5.51 -51.60 2.37
N GLY A 242 4.35 -51.89 1.77
CA GLY A 242 3.23 -52.59 2.43
C GLY A 242 2.11 -51.68 2.96
N LEU A 243 2.06 -50.40 2.59
CA LEU A 243 0.94 -49.54 2.95
C LEU A 243 -0.33 -49.90 2.16
N ASP A 244 -1.38 -50.32 2.86
CA ASP A 244 -2.72 -50.48 2.28
C ASP A 244 -3.51 -49.18 2.40
N ALA A 245 -3.51 -48.38 1.34
CA ALA A 245 -4.18 -47.08 1.27
C ALA A 245 -4.65 -46.77 -0.16
N ARG A 246 -5.51 -45.76 -0.30
CA ARG A 246 -5.92 -45.17 -1.59
C ARG A 246 -5.40 -43.75 -1.72
N LEU A 247 -5.08 -43.33 -2.93
CA LEU A 247 -4.68 -41.96 -3.23
C LEU A 247 -5.79 -41.23 -3.99
N LEU A 248 -6.25 -40.11 -3.44
CA LEU A 248 -7.18 -39.18 -4.09
C LEU A 248 -6.41 -37.95 -4.58
N LEU A 249 -6.33 -37.77 -5.90
CA LEU A 249 -5.70 -36.62 -6.54
C LEU A 249 -6.77 -35.64 -7.02
N LEU A 250 -6.91 -34.51 -6.34
CA LEU A 250 -7.80 -33.41 -6.75
C LEU A 250 -6.98 -32.35 -7.50
N LEU A 251 -6.91 -32.49 -8.83
CA LEU A 251 -6.00 -31.74 -9.69
C LEU A 251 -6.67 -30.50 -10.29
N ARG A 252 -6.12 -29.33 -9.99
CA ARG A 252 -6.58 -28.06 -10.57
C ARG A 252 -5.90 -27.77 -11.92
N PRO A 253 -6.61 -27.27 -12.94
CA PRO A 253 -6.05 -26.94 -14.24
C PRO A 253 -5.32 -25.58 -14.27
N ASP A 254 -4.56 -25.23 -13.23
CA ASP A 254 -3.76 -23.99 -13.17
C ASP A 254 -2.31 -24.19 -13.69
N CYS A 255 -2.10 -25.21 -14.52
CA CYS A 255 -0.83 -25.51 -15.19
C CYS A 255 -1.01 -25.56 -16.72
N GLY A 256 0.09 -25.70 -17.46
CA GLY A 256 0.00 -25.92 -18.91
C GLY A 256 -0.57 -27.32 -19.20
N ARG A 257 -1.33 -27.44 -20.30
CA ARG A 257 -1.94 -28.72 -20.73
C ARG A 257 -0.96 -29.89 -20.76
N ALA A 258 0.22 -29.68 -21.33
CA ALA A 258 1.27 -30.71 -21.39
C ALA A 258 1.76 -31.16 -19.99
N VAL A 259 1.80 -30.24 -19.00
CA VAL A 259 2.17 -30.60 -17.62
C VAL A 259 1.09 -31.47 -16.96
N MET A 260 -0.19 -31.21 -17.26
CA MET A 260 -1.29 -32.04 -16.79
C MET A 260 -1.25 -33.42 -17.45
N GLU A 261 -1.13 -33.49 -18.78
CA GLU A 261 -1.06 -34.75 -19.54
C GLU A 261 0.13 -35.61 -19.09
N ASP A 262 1.34 -35.04 -19.01
CA ASP A 262 2.53 -35.74 -18.51
C ASP A 262 2.32 -36.36 -17.11
N PHE A 263 1.58 -35.65 -16.24
CA PHE A 263 1.32 -36.13 -14.88
C PHE A 263 0.28 -37.24 -14.86
N LEU A 264 -0.79 -37.13 -15.65
CA LEU A 264 -1.81 -38.18 -15.78
C LEU A 264 -1.22 -39.45 -16.39
N ASP A 265 -0.41 -39.35 -17.44
CA ASP A 265 0.31 -40.48 -18.02
C ASP A 265 1.20 -41.19 -17.00
N ARG A 266 1.74 -40.44 -16.03
CA ARG A 266 2.53 -41.02 -14.94
C ARG A 266 1.65 -41.74 -13.91
N VAL A 267 0.48 -41.19 -13.60
CA VAL A 267 -0.51 -41.84 -12.72
C VAL A 267 -0.99 -43.15 -13.35
N GLU A 268 -1.28 -43.18 -14.64
CA GLU A 268 -1.72 -44.38 -15.36
C GLU A 268 -0.64 -45.48 -15.40
N ARG A 269 0.64 -45.07 -15.49
CA ARG A 269 1.79 -46.00 -15.45
C ARG A 269 2.17 -46.45 -14.04
N SER A 270 1.50 -45.94 -13.01
CA SER A 270 1.81 -46.32 -11.63
C SER A 270 1.53 -47.81 -11.41
N PRO A 271 2.42 -48.56 -10.71
CA PRO A 271 2.14 -49.95 -10.33
C PRO A 271 0.91 -50.07 -9.41
N PHE A 272 0.44 -48.96 -8.84
CA PHE A 272 -0.73 -48.88 -7.97
C PHE A 272 -1.89 -48.08 -8.60
N ALA A 273 -1.94 -47.94 -9.93
CA ALA A 273 -2.98 -47.16 -10.63
C ALA A 273 -4.41 -47.50 -10.18
N GLY A 274 -4.72 -48.78 -9.93
CA GLY A 274 -6.04 -49.22 -9.42
C GLY A 274 -6.40 -48.72 -8.01
N ARG A 275 -5.45 -48.13 -7.27
CA ARG A 275 -5.64 -47.50 -5.95
C ARG A 275 -5.64 -45.97 -6.02
N ILE A 276 -5.40 -45.39 -7.19
CA ILE A 276 -5.30 -43.94 -7.39
C ILE A 276 -6.56 -43.45 -8.10
N HIS A 277 -7.26 -42.51 -7.47
CA HIS A 277 -8.43 -41.84 -8.03
C HIS A 277 -8.07 -40.40 -8.36
N CYS A 278 -8.21 -40.03 -9.63
CA CYS A 278 -7.85 -38.71 -10.12
C CYS A 278 -9.11 -37.94 -10.54
N HIS A 279 -9.25 -36.72 -10.05
CA HIS A 279 -10.27 -35.77 -10.49
C HIS A 279 -9.59 -34.50 -11.02
N VAL A 280 -9.77 -34.22 -12.30
CA VAL A 280 -9.21 -33.03 -12.96
C VAL A 280 -10.32 -32.01 -13.17
N GLY A 281 -10.18 -30.84 -12.56
CA GLY A 281 -11.16 -29.77 -12.72
C GLY A 281 -11.10 -28.70 -11.63
N MET A 282 -11.84 -27.62 -11.85
CA MET A 282 -12.10 -26.64 -10.80
C MET A 282 -13.39 -27.04 -10.09
N LEU A 283 -13.26 -27.71 -8.94
CA LEU A 283 -14.41 -28.07 -8.11
C LEU A 283 -15.04 -26.84 -7.48
N SER A 284 -16.38 -26.82 -7.42
CA SER A 284 -17.10 -25.86 -6.59
C SER A 284 -16.70 -26.05 -5.12
N GLN A 285 -16.85 -25.02 -4.26
CA GLN A 285 -16.59 -25.21 -2.82
C GLN A 285 -17.42 -26.35 -2.22
N ARG A 286 -18.67 -26.53 -2.69
CA ARG A 286 -19.55 -27.61 -2.25
C ARG A 286 -19.02 -28.98 -2.65
N ASP A 287 -18.58 -29.13 -3.89
CA ASP A 287 -18.12 -30.43 -4.41
C ASP A 287 -16.72 -30.77 -3.89
N LEU A 288 -15.85 -29.77 -3.72
CA LEU A 288 -14.58 -29.94 -3.04
C LEU A 288 -14.81 -30.45 -1.61
N ARG A 289 -15.71 -29.81 -0.86
CA ARG A 289 -16.09 -30.22 0.50
C ARG A 289 -16.62 -31.66 0.56
N ARG A 290 -17.40 -32.09 -0.43
CA ARG A 290 -17.86 -33.48 -0.54
C ARG A 290 -16.73 -34.45 -0.87
N ALA A 291 -15.85 -34.09 -1.81
CA ALA A 291 -14.74 -34.95 -2.22
C ALA A 291 -13.76 -35.21 -1.07
N VAL A 292 -13.54 -34.21 -0.20
CA VAL A 292 -12.59 -34.32 0.91
C VAL A 292 -13.20 -34.85 2.21
N SER A 293 -14.51 -35.04 2.31
CA SER A 293 -15.15 -35.41 3.58
C SER A 293 -14.72 -36.80 4.09
N GLY A 294 -14.35 -37.69 3.17
CA GLY A 294 -13.85 -39.04 3.43
C GLY A 294 -12.33 -39.16 3.45
N VAL A 295 -11.59 -38.04 3.43
CA VAL A 295 -10.12 -38.07 3.45
C VAL A 295 -9.62 -38.24 4.88
N ASP A 296 -8.63 -39.11 5.06
CA ASP A 296 -8.00 -39.36 6.35
C ASP A 296 -6.72 -38.55 6.53
N ILE A 297 -5.91 -38.44 5.47
CA ILE A 297 -4.62 -37.77 5.49
C ILE A 297 -4.51 -36.84 4.29
N PHE A 298 -4.01 -35.63 4.52
CA PHE A 298 -3.65 -34.70 3.46
C PHE A 298 -2.14 -34.71 3.23
N LEU A 299 -1.71 -35.11 2.04
CA LEU A 299 -0.31 -35.10 1.62
C LEU A 299 -0.06 -33.86 0.76
N LEU A 300 0.58 -32.84 1.34
CA LEU A 300 0.81 -31.53 0.73
C LEU A 300 2.30 -31.16 0.71
N PRO A 301 3.18 -31.90 0.00
CA PRO A 301 4.63 -31.77 0.09
C PRO A 301 5.17 -30.61 -0.76
N PHE A 302 4.82 -29.37 -0.43
CA PHE A 302 5.28 -28.18 -1.16
C PHE A 302 6.81 -28.08 -1.16
N LEU A 303 7.44 -28.09 -2.35
CA LEU A 303 8.89 -27.83 -2.49
C LEU A 303 9.18 -26.33 -2.43
N ALA A 304 8.40 -25.54 -3.17
CA ALA A 304 8.50 -24.09 -3.24
C ALA A 304 7.09 -23.48 -3.33
N PRO A 305 6.59 -22.86 -2.26
CA PRO A 305 5.24 -22.33 -2.23
C PRO A 305 5.18 -21.07 -3.11
N ILE A 306 4.14 -20.98 -3.94
CA ILE A 306 3.94 -19.84 -4.84
C ILE A 306 3.35 -18.64 -4.07
N SER A 307 2.53 -18.92 -3.06
CA SER A 307 1.97 -17.95 -2.11
C SER A 307 2.62 -18.11 -0.74
N ASP A 308 2.71 -17.05 0.07
CA ASP A 308 3.36 -17.12 1.38
C ASP A 308 2.75 -18.21 2.29
N VAL A 309 1.42 -18.31 2.33
CA VAL A 309 0.69 -19.29 3.15
C VAL A 309 -0.38 -20.00 2.33
N PRO A 310 -0.15 -21.21 1.80
CA PRO A 310 -1.16 -21.93 1.04
C PRO A 310 -2.39 -22.26 1.89
N LEU A 311 -3.58 -21.76 1.52
CA LEU A 311 -4.81 -21.94 2.30
C LEU A 311 -5.17 -23.40 2.55
N VAL A 312 -4.91 -24.26 1.57
CA VAL A 312 -5.21 -25.70 1.66
C VAL A 312 -4.55 -26.37 2.86
N VAL A 313 -3.40 -25.87 3.31
CA VAL A 313 -2.70 -26.38 4.51
C VAL A 313 -3.50 -26.05 5.77
N LEU A 314 -4.06 -24.82 5.83
CA LEU A 314 -4.91 -24.38 6.93
C LEU A 314 -6.26 -25.10 6.92
N GLU A 315 -6.91 -25.19 5.76
CA GLU A 315 -8.20 -25.85 5.59
C GLU A 315 -8.13 -27.33 5.97
N ALA A 316 -7.06 -28.01 5.56
CA ALA A 316 -6.79 -29.41 5.90
C ALA A 316 -6.49 -29.62 7.39
N GLY A 317 -5.59 -28.83 7.97
CA GLY A 317 -5.23 -28.98 9.39
C GLY A 317 -6.40 -28.64 10.32
N LEU A 318 -7.17 -27.59 10.01
CA LEU A 318 -8.34 -27.22 10.80
C LEU A 318 -9.50 -28.23 10.70
N ALA A 319 -9.52 -29.09 9.70
CA ALA A 319 -10.46 -30.22 9.62
C ALA A 319 -10.16 -31.31 10.68
N GLY A 320 -9.03 -31.19 11.40
CA GLY A 320 -8.58 -32.18 12.38
C GLY A 320 -8.10 -33.47 11.73
N ARG A 321 -7.60 -33.38 10.48
CA ARG A 321 -6.96 -34.47 9.73
C ARG A 321 -5.46 -34.24 9.71
N THR A 322 -4.68 -35.31 9.71
CA THR A 322 -3.22 -35.20 9.69
C THR A 322 -2.76 -34.65 8.33
N VAL A 323 -2.01 -33.54 8.37
CA VAL A 323 -1.35 -32.96 7.21
C VAL A 323 0.10 -33.41 7.21
N VAL A 324 0.54 -34.05 6.13
CA VAL A 324 1.95 -34.42 5.90
C VAL A 324 2.53 -33.44 4.88
N THR A 325 3.60 -32.74 5.23
CA THR A 325 4.25 -31.73 4.38
C THR A 325 5.77 -31.75 4.50
N LEU A 326 6.44 -31.11 3.55
CA LEU A 326 7.86 -30.77 3.65
C LEU A 326 8.08 -29.57 4.59
N ASP A 327 9.28 -29.46 5.14
CA ASP A 327 9.76 -28.31 5.92
C ASP A 327 10.00 -27.12 5.00
N THR A 328 8.92 -26.39 4.74
CA THR A 328 8.88 -25.35 3.72
C THR A 328 8.35 -24.04 4.29
N PRO A 329 8.97 -22.88 3.96
CA PRO A 329 8.63 -21.57 4.52
C PRO A 329 7.16 -21.21 4.34
N GLY A 330 6.50 -20.78 5.43
CA GLY A 330 5.08 -20.41 5.41
C GLY A 330 4.12 -21.58 5.24
N VAL A 331 4.63 -22.82 5.19
CA VAL A 331 3.86 -24.07 5.19
C VAL A 331 4.08 -24.83 6.48
N SER A 332 5.33 -25.14 6.82
CA SER A 332 5.67 -26.03 7.94
C SER A 332 5.25 -25.47 9.29
N GLU A 333 5.36 -24.16 9.50
CA GLU A 333 4.93 -23.51 10.75
C GLU A 333 3.43 -23.70 11.00
N TYR A 334 2.60 -23.63 9.96
CA TYR A 334 1.15 -23.77 10.09
C TYR A 334 0.71 -25.22 10.16
N ALA A 335 1.36 -26.10 9.39
CA ALA A 335 1.15 -27.53 9.53
C ALA A 335 1.48 -27.98 10.96
N ALA A 336 2.62 -27.55 11.52
CA ALA A 336 3.02 -27.86 12.89
C ALA A 336 2.07 -27.26 13.94
N ASP A 337 1.67 -25.99 13.80
CA ASP A 337 0.69 -25.35 14.70
C ASP A 337 -0.66 -26.10 14.72
N LEU A 338 -1.00 -26.84 13.65
CA LEU A 338 -2.22 -27.62 13.49
C LEU A 338 -2.03 -29.13 13.76
N GLY A 339 -0.87 -29.56 14.26
CA GLY A 339 -0.59 -30.96 14.60
C GLY A 339 -0.20 -31.87 13.42
N GLY A 340 0.18 -31.28 12.28
CA GLY A 340 0.68 -32.00 11.11
C GLY A 340 2.09 -32.57 11.29
N ILE A 341 2.48 -33.46 10.37
CA ILE A 341 3.80 -34.07 10.28
C ILE A 341 4.63 -33.31 9.26
N VAL A 342 5.74 -32.73 9.71
CA VAL A 342 6.68 -31.96 8.87
C VAL A 342 7.95 -32.78 8.69
N VAL A 343 8.31 -33.07 7.44
CA VAL A 343 9.56 -33.79 7.11
C VAL A 343 10.55 -32.90 6.38
N ARG A 344 11.85 -33.05 6.67
CA ARG A 344 12.90 -32.22 6.05
C ARG A 344 13.38 -32.73 4.70
N ASP A 345 13.38 -34.05 4.51
CA ASP A 345 13.82 -34.73 3.29
C ASP A 345 12.61 -35.38 2.61
N PRO A 346 12.36 -35.12 1.32
CA PRO A 346 11.32 -35.80 0.55
C PRO A 346 11.36 -37.33 0.65
N LYS A 347 12.52 -37.94 0.86
CA LYS A 347 12.67 -39.40 1.04
C LYS A 347 11.98 -39.95 2.28
N MET A 348 11.69 -39.09 3.27
CA MET A 348 10.98 -39.47 4.50
C MET A 348 9.45 -39.39 4.36
N LEU A 349 8.93 -38.89 3.23
CA LEU A 349 7.48 -38.82 3.02
C LEU A 349 6.76 -40.18 3.12
N PRO A 350 7.29 -41.29 2.58
CA PRO A 350 6.66 -42.62 2.73
C PRO A 350 6.51 -43.04 4.19
N GLU A 351 7.57 -42.92 4.98
CA GLU A 351 7.57 -43.24 6.42
C GLU A 351 6.59 -42.35 7.19
N ALA A 352 6.52 -41.06 6.84
CA ALA A 352 5.55 -40.14 7.43
C ALA A 352 4.09 -40.53 7.15
N LEU A 353 3.80 -41.14 5.99
CA LEU A 353 2.46 -41.68 5.69
C LEU A 353 2.11 -42.86 6.60
N PHE A 354 3.06 -43.78 6.83
CA PHE A 354 2.86 -44.86 7.80
C PHE A 354 2.60 -44.32 9.21
N HIS A 355 3.39 -43.34 9.65
CA HIS A 355 3.20 -42.70 10.94
C HIS A 355 1.82 -42.02 11.04
N ALA A 356 1.40 -41.29 10.01
CA ALA A 356 0.10 -40.62 9.96
C ALA A 356 -1.08 -41.59 10.07
N ILE A 357 -0.97 -42.80 9.49
CA ILE A 357 -2.03 -43.82 9.52
C ILE A 357 -2.06 -44.53 10.89
N ARG A 358 -0.89 -44.87 11.45
CA ARG A 358 -0.81 -45.61 12.71
C ARG A 358 -1.14 -44.76 13.92
N SER A 359 -0.72 -43.51 13.89
CA SER A 359 -0.83 -42.56 14.99
C SER A 359 -1.38 -41.24 14.46
N PRO A 360 -2.67 -41.20 14.03
CA PRO A 360 -3.25 -39.97 13.53
C PRO A 360 -3.20 -38.91 14.64
N SER A 361 -2.44 -37.85 14.40
CA SER A 361 -2.31 -36.75 15.35
C SER A 361 -3.69 -36.11 15.55
N PRO A 362 -4.29 -36.17 16.75
CA PRO A 362 -5.43 -35.32 17.03
C PRO A 362 -4.98 -33.86 16.88
N PRO A 363 -5.87 -32.94 16.47
CA PRO A 363 -5.56 -31.52 16.60
C PRO A 363 -5.11 -31.24 18.04
N PRO A 364 -4.11 -30.37 18.27
CA PRO A 364 -3.60 -30.10 19.60
C PRO A 364 -4.76 -29.83 20.57
N SER A 365 -4.75 -30.42 21.77
CA SER A 365 -5.80 -30.18 22.78
C SER A 365 -5.96 -28.71 23.17
N SER A 366 -4.93 -27.90 22.89
CA SER A 366 -4.89 -26.44 23.03
C SER A 366 -5.41 -25.66 21.82
N LEU A 367 -5.81 -26.33 20.73
CA LEU A 367 -6.25 -25.69 19.49
C LEU A 367 -7.64 -25.09 19.66
N ASN A 368 -7.70 -23.81 20.04
CA ASN A 368 -8.95 -23.07 20.04
C ASN A 368 -9.33 -22.67 18.59
N LEU A 369 -10.28 -23.41 18.00
CA LEU A 369 -10.78 -23.19 16.64
C LEU A 369 -11.38 -21.79 16.42
N SER A 370 -11.88 -21.11 17.45
CA SER A 370 -12.38 -19.74 17.30
C SER A 370 -11.29 -18.77 16.85
N ASN A 371 -10.03 -19.04 17.22
CA ASN A 371 -8.88 -18.20 16.89
C ASN A 371 -8.40 -18.35 15.43
N TRP A 372 -9.02 -19.24 14.65
CA TRP A 372 -8.67 -19.56 13.26
C TRP A 372 -9.77 -19.21 12.26
N ARG A 373 -10.89 -18.67 12.74
CA ARG A 373 -12.09 -18.39 11.95
C ARG A 373 -12.47 -16.90 11.89
N GLY A 374 -11.86 -16.05 12.71
CA GLY A 374 -12.21 -14.64 12.84
C GLY A 374 -11.09 -13.71 12.42
N TRP A 375 -11.39 -12.74 11.56
CA TRP A 375 -10.41 -11.76 11.10
C TRP A 375 -10.27 -10.56 12.03
N ARG A 376 -11.27 -10.23 12.86
CA ARG A 376 -11.20 -9.16 13.85
C ARG A 376 -9.93 -9.18 14.69
N ALA A 377 -9.64 -10.30 15.37
CA ALA A 377 -8.48 -10.41 16.26
C ALA A 377 -7.14 -10.24 15.53
N GLU A 378 -7.08 -10.61 14.24
CA GLU A 378 -5.89 -10.39 13.42
C GLU A 378 -5.79 -8.93 12.94
N ALA A 379 -6.91 -8.29 12.61
CA ALA A 379 -6.97 -6.88 12.26
C ALA A 379 -6.60 -5.98 13.46
N GLU A 380 -6.99 -6.34 14.68
CA GLU A 380 -6.60 -5.63 15.92
C GLU A 380 -5.08 -5.63 16.18
N LYS A 381 -4.31 -6.54 15.57
CA LYS A 381 -2.84 -6.54 15.65
C LYS A 381 -2.20 -5.46 14.77
N LEU A 382 -2.93 -4.97 13.78
CA LEU A 382 -2.47 -3.88 12.94
C LEU A 382 -2.34 -2.62 13.80
N PRO A 383 -1.39 -1.71 13.48
CA PRO A 383 -1.36 -0.40 14.15
C PRO A 383 -2.77 0.22 14.11
N PRO A 384 -3.25 0.96 15.11
CA PRO A 384 -4.55 1.65 15.00
C PRO A 384 -4.44 2.74 13.94
N ALA A 385 -5.49 2.97 13.13
CA ALA A 385 -5.51 4.11 12.22
C ALA A 385 -5.34 5.39 13.05
N ARG A 386 -4.26 6.14 12.81
CA ARG A 386 -3.99 7.34 13.59
C ARG A 386 -4.68 8.52 12.92
N PRO A 387 -5.42 9.35 13.67
CA PRO A 387 -5.81 10.65 13.15
C PRO A 387 -4.54 11.40 12.76
N ARG A 388 -4.63 12.17 11.67
CA ARG A 388 -3.53 13.02 11.25
C ARG A 388 -3.21 13.95 12.40
N VAL A 389 -1.93 14.07 12.76
CA VAL A 389 -1.47 15.04 13.75
C VAL A 389 -0.41 15.92 13.13
N ILE A 390 -0.44 17.19 13.48
CA ILE A 390 0.48 18.19 12.93
C ILE A 390 1.96 17.86 13.17
N HIS A 391 2.26 17.08 14.21
CA HIS A 391 3.62 16.62 14.51
C HIS A 391 4.22 15.72 13.42
N ASP A 392 3.38 15.09 12.60
CA ASP A 392 3.85 14.27 11.48
C ASP A 392 4.22 15.14 10.27
N LEU A 393 3.74 16.39 10.20
CA LEU A 393 4.01 17.29 9.08
C LEU A 393 5.42 17.87 9.17
N ALA A 394 6.16 17.78 8.06
CA ALA A 394 7.40 18.51 7.88
C ALA A 394 7.13 19.98 7.45
N MET A 395 5.98 20.26 6.84
CA MET A 395 5.66 21.58 6.30
C MET A 395 4.16 21.86 6.18
N ILE A 396 3.76 23.12 6.44
CA ILE A 396 2.51 23.74 6.00
C ILE A 396 2.84 24.86 5.02
N ALA A 397 2.21 24.89 3.85
CA ALA A 397 2.43 25.90 2.81
C ALA A 397 1.12 26.61 2.45
N LEU A 398 1.11 27.94 2.47
CA LEU A 398 -0.02 28.74 1.96
C LEU A 398 0.36 29.36 0.61
N CYS A 399 -0.50 29.17 -0.39
CA CYS A 399 -0.34 29.72 -1.74
C CYS A 399 -1.62 30.42 -2.19
N GLY A 400 -1.54 31.26 -3.23
CA GLY A 400 -2.70 31.99 -3.76
C GLY A 400 -2.35 33.40 -4.25
N ALA A 401 -3.32 34.07 -4.88
CA ALA A 401 -3.12 35.40 -5.46
C ALA A 401 -2.67 36.45 -4.43
N ASP A 402 -2.07 37.54 -4.89
CA ASP A 402 -1.73 38.66 -4.02
C ASP A 402 -3.02 39.30 -3.43
N GLY A 403 -2.94 39.72 -2.16
CA GLY A 403 -4.09 40.26 -1.42
C GLY A 403 -4.99 39.24 -0.71
N THR A 404 -4.73 37.93 -0.81
CA THR A 404 -5.56 36.90 -0.14
C THR A 404 -5.26 36.71 1.35
N GLY A 405 -4.23 37.35 1.89
CA GLY A 405 -3.90 37.31 3.34
C GLY A 405 -2.96 36.18 3.78
N LYS A 406 -2.27 35.49 2.86
CA LYS A 406 -1.38 34.34 3.16
C LYS A 406 -0.37 34.59 4.29
N SER A 407 0.44 35.66 4.16
CA SER A 407 1.47 35.99 5.16
C SER A 407 0.85 36.33 6.52
N PHE A 408 -0.33 36.97 6.51
CA PHE A 408 -1.10 37.28 7.71
C PHE A 408 -1.60 36.00 8.40
N LEU A 409 -2.21 35.08 7.64
CA LEU A 409 -2.67 33.78 8.15
C LEU A 409 -1.51 32.93 8.68
N LEU A 410 -0.35 32.94 8.01
CA LEU A 410 0.83 32.22 8.49
C LEU A 410 1.38 32.79 9.80
N GLY A 411 1.29 34.10 10.02
CA GLY A 411 1.67 34.74 11.28
C GLY A 411 0.80 34.22 12.43
N HIS A 412 -0.53 34.33 12.28
CA HIS A 412 -1.47 33.81 13.28
C HIS A 412 -1.36 32.31 13.50
N LEU A 413 -1.11 31.54 12.43
CA LEU A 413 -0.85 30.11 12.53
C LEU A 413 0.42 29.84 13.35
N ALA A 414 1.50 30.61 13.15
CA ALA A 414 2.71 30.47 13.94
C ALA A 414 2.46 30.76 15.43
N ASP A 415 1.67 31.79 15.74
CA ASP A 415 1.32 32.17 17.11
C ASP A 415 0.51 31.06 17.81
N GLU A 416 -0.53 30.54 17.13
CA GLU A 416 -1.35 29.44 17.63
C GLU A 416 -0.54 28.16 17.87
N LEU A 417 0.39 27.84 16.97
CA LEU A 417 1.25 26.67 17.10
C LEU A 417 2.29 26.84 18.21
N SER A 418 2.84 28.04 18.36
CA SER A 418 3.72 28.39 19.46
C SER A 418 3.01 28.26 20.82
N ALA A 419 1.77 28.74 20.92
CA ALA A 419 0.93 28.59 22.12
C ALA A 419 0.68 27.11 22.50
N ARG A 420 0.75 26.21 21.52
CA ARG A 420 0.62 24.75 21.69
C ARG A 420 1.97 24.04 21.86
N GLY A 421 3.07 24.78 21.98
CA GLY A 421 4.42 24.24 22.16
C GLY A 421 5.05 23.64 20.89
N ILE A 422 4.49 23.91 19.71
CA ILE A 422 4.99 23.40 18.42
C ILE A 422 5.96 24.42 17.84
N ALA A 423 7.24 24.06 17.78
CA ALA A 423 8.26 24.92 17.20
C ALA A 423 8.16 24.98 15.68
N THR A 424 7.96 26.19 15.15
CA THR A 424 7.85 26.44 13.70
C THR A 424 9.04 27.23 13.15
N VAL A 425 9.30 27.12 11.85
CA VAL A 425 10.22 28.01 11.11
C VAL A 425 9.51 28.59 9.89
N HIS A 426 9.45 29.91 9.81
CA HIS A 426 8.91 30.62 8.64
C HIS A 426 9.91 30.65 7.49
N VAL A 427 9.43 30.36 6.28
CA VAL A 427 10.26 30.26 5.07
C VAL A 427 9.60 30.98 3.93
N TRP A 428 10.24 32.06 3.48
CA TRP A 428 9.82 32.80 2.29
C TRP A 428 10.68 32.44 1.08
N SER A 429 10.06 31.98 -0.02
CA SER A 429 10.74 31.31 -1.14
C SER A 429 10.09 31.60 -2.51
N ARG A 430 10.20 32.85 -3.00
CA ARG A 430 9.75 33.28 -4.34
C ARG A 430 10.89 33.94 -5.12
N PHE A 431 11.08 33.55 -6.39
CA PHE A 431 12.01 34.16 -7.38
C PHE A 431 13.32 34.77 -6.84
N ARG A 432 14.19 33.93 -6.26
CA ARG A 432 15.51 34.40 -5.80
C ARG A 432 16.44 34.78 -6.94
N ASN A 433 16.21 34.22 -8.12
CA ASN A 433 16.95 34.49 -9.34
C ASN A 433 18.47 34.35 -9.10
N TYR A 434 18.93 33.17 -8.70
CA TYR A 434 20.35 32.94 -8.43
C TYR A 434 21.17 33.03 -9.73
N LEU A 435 20.71 32.34 -10.77
CA LEU A 435 21.35 32.25 -12.08
C LEU A 435 20.55 32.98 -13.17
N SER A 436 19.26 33.26 -12.95
CA SER A 436 18.43 33.93 -13.95
C SER A 436 18.66 35.45 -14.06
N ARG A 437 19.44 36.07 -13.16
CA ARG A 437 19.73 37.52 -13.18
C ARG A 437 20.33 38.04 -14.49
N PRO A 438 21.35 37.41 -15.10
CA PRO A 438 21.91 37.92 -16.35
C PRO A 438 20.89 37.93 -17.49
N LEU A 439 20.06 36.89 -17.57
CA LEU A 439 18.98 36.83 -18.56
C LEU A 439 17.92 37.91 -18.28
N LEU A 440 17.57 38.15 -17.02
CA LEU A 440 16.62 39.21 -16.65
C LEU A 440 17.16 40.62 -16.94
N ALA A 441 18.49 40.83 -16.86
CA ALA A 441 19.12 42.08 -17.25
C ALA A 441 19.04 42.28 -18.78
N LEU A 442 19.32 41.24 -19.57
CA LEU A 442 19.16 41.26 -21.03
C LEU A 442 17.69 41.49 -21.44
N ALA A 443 16.76 40.83 -20.76
CA ALA A 443 15.32 41.02 -20.97
C ALA A 443 14.88 42.47 -20.69
N ARG A 444 15.53 43.15 -19.74
CA ARG A 444 15.27 44.56 -19.45
C ARG A 444 15.76 45.48 -20.57
N LEU A 445 16.93 45.19 -21.14
CA LEU A 445 17.47 45.94 -22.28
C LEU A 445 16.62 45.77 -23.55
N THR A 446 16.02 44.61 -23.74
CA THR A 446 15.16 44.29 -24.89
C THR A 446 13.68 44.67 -24.68
N GLY A 447 13.34 45.32 -23.56
CA GLY A 447 11.96 45.76 -23.27
C GLY A 447 10.98 44.67 -22.83
N HIS A 448 11.45 43.41 -22.72
CA HIS A 448 10.63 42.26 -22.30
C HIS A 448 10.50 42.13 -20.77
N ASN A 449 11.28 42.90 -20.00
CA ASN A 449 11.13 43.08 -18.56
C ASN A 449 10.89 44.57 -18.28
N ARG A 450 9.63 44.94 -18.00
CA ARG A 450 9.21 46.33 -17.81
C ARG A 450 8.52 46.53 -16.47
N ARG A 451 8.66 47.74 -15.92
CA ARG A 451 7.92 48.18 -14.73
C ARG A 451 6.87 49.17 -15.18
N GLU A 452 5.62 48.88 -14.89
CA GLU A 452 4.50 49.78 -15.15
C GLU A 452 4.03 50.37 -13.83
N ARG A 453 3.73 51.66 -13.83
CA ARG A 453 3.20 52.37 -12.66
C ARG A 453 1.71 52.60 -12.87
N THR A 454 0.89 51.99 -12.04
CA THR A 454 -0.57 52.20 -12.01
C THR A 454 -0.90 52.93 -10.72
N GLY A 455 -1.06 54.25 -10.79
CA GLY A 455 -1.25 55.10 -9.61
C GLY A 455 -0.03 55.11 -8.67
N ALA A 456 -0.23 54.74 -7.41
CA ALA A 456 0.83 54.67 -6.40
C ALA A 456 1.70 53.39 -6.47
N THR A 457 1.29 52.38 -7.26
CA THR A 457 1.91 51.06 -7.27
C THR A 457 2.78 50.86 -8.51
N VAL A 458 3.95 50.24 -8.34
CA VAL A 458 4.83 49.82 -9.44
C VAL A 458 4.79 48.30 -9.55
N THR A 459 4.30 47.79 -10.68
CA THR A 459 4.20 46.36 -10.97
C THR A 459 5.23 45.97 -12.04
N GLY A 460 6.04 44.95 -11.75
CA GLY A 460 6.98 44.39 -12.72
C GLY A 460 6.31 43.32 -13.59
N TYR A 461 6.53 43.40 -14.90
CA TYR A 461 6.02 42.46 -15.87
C TYR A 461 7.15 41.84 -16.69
N HIS A 462 7.11 40.51 -16.80
CA HIS A 462 7.91 39.75 -17.76
C HIS A 462 6.98 39.26 -18.87
N ASP A 463 7.26 39.67 -20.10
CA ASP A 463 6.47 39.28 -21.27
C ASP A 463 7.27 38.28 -22.12
N PHE A 464 7.50 37.08 -21.58
CA PHE A 464 8.21 36.04 -22.32
C PHE A 464 7.26 35.10 -23.06
N ALA A 465 5.96 35.15 -22.75
CA ALA A 465 4.95 34.28 -23.36
C ALA A 465 4.90 34.36 -24.88
N ARG A 466 5.25 35.51 -25.46
CA ARG A 466 5.29 35.72 -26.92
C ARG A 466 6.67 35.57 -27.53
N THR A 467 7.68 35.24 -26.73
CA THR A 467 9.09 35.26 -27.13
C THR A 467 9.78 33.95 -26.73
N PRO A 468 9.63 32.87 -27.53
CA PRO A 468 10.10 31.52 -27.16
C PRO A 468 11.60 31.45 -26.83
N TRP A 469 12.43 32.22 -27.53
CA TRP A 469 13.88 32.26 -27.31
C TRP A 469 14.26 32.88 -25.95
N LEU A 470 13.36 33.64 -25.30
CA LEU A 470 13.52 34.08 -23.90
C LEU A 470 12.81 33.14 -22.91
N ALA A 471 11.61 32.67 -23.27
CA ALA A 471 10.79 31.82 -22.40
C ALA A 471 11.51 30.52 -22.01
N TRP A 472 12.12 29.83 -22.98
CA TRP A 472 12.77 28.54 -22.73
C TRP A 472 14.04 28.65 -21.87
N PRO A 473 15.00 29.55 -22.18
CA PRO A 473 16.15 29.76 -21.30
C PRO A 473 15.74 30.27 -19.91
N PHE A 474 14.74 31.16 -19.83
CA PHE A 474 14.24 31.63 -18.53
C PHE A 474 13.67 30.50 -17.70
N LEU A 475 12.80 29.66 -18.29
CA LEU A 475 12.24 28.50 -17.62
C LEU A 475 13.34 27.53 -17.16
N LEU A 476 14.34 27.25 -18.01
CA LEU A 476 15.46 26.38 -17.65
C LEU A 476 16.24 26.93 -16.45
N LEU A 477 16.62 28.21 -16.48
CA LEU A 477 17.34 28.87 -15.38
C LEU A 477 16.49 28.88 -14.10
N GLN A 478 15.20 29.15 -14.21
CA GLN A 478 14.28 29.12 -13.07
C GLN A 478 14.13 27.73 -12.47
N ILE A 479 14.12 26.65 -13.27
CA ILE A 479 14.13 25.28 -12.75
C ILE A 479 15.40 25.04 -11.91
N ILE A 480 16.55 25.52 -12.37
CA ILE A 480 17.83 25.37 -11.66
C ILE A 480 17.80 26.21 -10.37
N ASP A 481 17.39 27.47 -10.45
CA ASP A 481 17.28 28.37 -9.31
C ASP A 481 16.35 27.82 -8.22
N ASN A 482 15.20 27.28 -8.61
CA ASN A 482 14.27 26.65 -7.68
C ASN A 482 14.85 25.38 -7.05
N ARG A 483 15.65 24.59 -7.78
CA ARG A 483 16.34 23.43 -7.18
C ARG A 483 17.37 23.87 -6.14
N ILE A 484 18.10 24.95 -6.42
CA ILE A 484 19.07 25.53 -5.49
C ILE A 484 18.34 26.08 -4.26
N ASP A 485 17.28 26.87 -4.43
CA ASP A 485 16.52 27.45 -3.32
C ASP A 485 15.90 26.37 -2.43
N LEU A 486 15.31 25.33 -3.04
CA LEU A 486 14.78 24.17 -2.31
C LEU A 486 15.88 23.45 -1.51
N ALA A 487 17.04 23.22 -2.13
CA ALA A 487 18.15 22.55 -1.46
C ALA A 487 18.75 23.38 -0.32
N LEU A 488 18.82 24.71 -0.44
CA LEU A 488 19.43 25.58 0.56
C LEU A 488 18.47 25.92 1.70
N ARG A 489 17.20 26.22 1.36
CA ARG A 489 16.23 26.73 2.33
C ARG A 489 15.36 25.65 2.94
N TYR A 490 15.21 24.48 2.34
CA TYR A 490 14.36 23.43 2.91
C TYR A 490 15.17 22.24 3.44
N ARG A 491 16.51 22.24 3.33
CA ARG A 491 17.38 21.25 4.00
C ARG A 491 17.49 21.52 5.50
N SER A 492 17.33 20.44 6.28
CA SER A 492 17.82 20.27 7.65
C SER A 492 17.55 21.44 8.61
N ARG A 493 16.28 21.68 8.94
CA ARG A 493 15.88 22.62 10.02
C ARG A 493 15.50 21.93 11.34
N GLY A 494 16.01 20.72 11.57
CA GLY A 494 15.71 19.91 12.76
C GLY A 494 14.27 19.39 12.78
N SER A 495 13.74 19.12 13.97
CA SER A 495 12.36 18.64 14.21
C SER A 495 11.29 19.74 14.14
N ARG A 496 11.60 20.90 13.53
CA ARG A 496 10.68 22.05 13.47
C ARG A 496 9.79 21.99 12.24
N LEU A 497 8.52 22.34 12.40
CA LEU A 497 7.55 22.44 11.31
C LEU A 497 7.85 23.66 10.44
N VAL A 498 7.94 23.48 9.12
CA VAL A 498 8.15 24.59 8.18
C VAL A 498 6.84 25.26 7.83
N LEU A 499 6.75 26.59 8.04
CA LEU A 499 5.65 27.43 7.56
C LEU A 499 6.11 28.16 6.28
N ALA A 500 5.72 27.63 5.12
CA ALA A 500 6.17 28.12 3.83
C ALA A 500 5.24 29.22 3.29
N ASP A 501 5.79 30.40 3.09
CA ASP A 501 5.14 31.58 2.50
C ASP A 501 5.68 31.81 1.09
N ARG A 502 4.76 32.03 0.14
CA ARG A 502 5.06 32.26 -1.28
C ARG A 502 6.05 31.23 -1.83
N CYS A 503 5.72 29.96 -1.74
CA CYS A 503 6.66 28.87 -2.01
C CYS A 503 6.67 28.45 -3.50
N ILE A 504 7.12 27.22 -3.78
CA ILE A 504 7.21 26.71 -5.15
C ILE A 504 5.87 26.75 -5.89
N PHE A 505 4.75 26.61 -5.19
CA PHE A 505 3.41 26.69 -5.79
C PHE A 505 3.16 28.07 -6.43
N ASP A 506 3.44 29.15 -5.72
CA ASP A 506 3.33 30.51 -6.26
C ASP A 506 4.32 30.75 -7.41
N THR A 507 5.54 30.20 -7.29
CA THR A 507 6.54 30.30 -8.36
C THR A 507 6.10 29.57 -9.63
N LEU A 508 5.43 28.42 -9.53
CA LEU A 508 4.89 27.71 -10.71
C LEU A 508 3.83 28.55 -11.43
N VAL A 509 2.91 29.16 -10.68
CA VAL A 509 1.89 30.06 -11.27
C VAL A 509 2.55 31.25 -11.92
N ASP A 510 3.53 31.86 -11.27
CA ASP A 510 4.25 32.98 -11.86
C ASP A 510 5.01 32.60 -13.15
N LEU A 511 5.63 31.42 -13.20
CA LEU A 511 6.28 30.95 -14.43
C LEU A 511 5.27 30.74 -15.56
N CYS A 512 4.05 30.27 -15.25
CA CYS A 512 2.96 30.17 -16.22
C CYS A 512 2.53 31.56 -16.73
N ILE A 513 2.48 32.55 -15.83
CA ILE A 513 2.22 33.94 -16.20
C ILE A 513 3.29 34.49 -17.12
N ASP A 514 4.56 34.36 -16.74
CA ASP A 514 5.69 34.96 -17.44
C ASP A 514 5.95 34.30 -18.82
N THR A 515 5.74 32.98 -18.93
CA THR A 515 6.14 32.20 -20.12
C THR A 515 4.99 31.64 -20.95
N GLY A 516 3.76 31.59 -20.43
CA GLY A 516 2.62 30.97 -21.12
C GLY A 516 2.71 29.44 -21.28
N LEU A 517 3.69 28.76 -20.68
CA LEU A 517 3.96 27.33 -20.84
C LEU A 517 3.23 26.46 -19.81
N ASP A 518 1.92 26.70 -19.63
CA ASP A 518 1.13 26.23 -18.49
C ASP A 518 1.17 24.70 -18.33
N ASP A 519 0.93 23.95 -19.41
CA ASP A 519 0.90 22.47 -19.39
C ASP A 519 2.29 21.88 -19.08
N LEU A 520 3.34 22.46 -19.66
CA LEU A 520 4.70 22.01 -19.39
C LEU A 520 5.06 22.24 -17.91
N ILE A 521 4.70 23.42 -17.39
CA ILE A 521 5.04 23.83 -16.03
C ILE A 521 4.21 23.06 -15.02
N LEU A 522 2.87 23.03 -15.12
CA LEU A 522 2.01 22.40 -14.13
C LEU A 522 1.97 20.88 -14.26
N ASP A 523 2.00 20.32 -15.47
CA ASP A 523 1.78 18.88 -15.65
C ASP A 523 3.06 18.05 -15.71
N ARG A 524 4.17 18.63 -16.20
CA ARG A 524 5.45 17.90 -16.36
C ARG A 524 6.50 18.31 -15.35
N LEU A 525 6.76 19.60 -15.19
CA LEU A 525 7.86 20.12 -14.37
C LEU A 525 7.48 20.25 -12.89
N GLY A 526 6.30 20.79 -12.61
CA GLY A 526 5.75 21.03 -11.28
C GLY A 526 5.79 19.79 -10.39
N PRO A 527 5.31 18.61 -10.84
CA PRO A 527 5.36 17.38 -10.06
C PRO A 527 6.77 16.90 -9.72
N ARG A 528 7.81 17.38 -10.42
CA ARG A 528 9.22 17.09 -10.13
C ARG A 528 9.81 18.11 -9.15
N LEU A 529 9.37 19.36 -9.17
CA LEU A 529 9.80 20.41 -8.24
C LEU A 529 9.12 20.24 -6.88
N VAL A 530 7.80 20.05 -6.86
CA VAL A 530 7.00 19.79 -5.64
C VAL A 530 7.50 18.54 -4.90
N ALA A 531 7.95 17.51 -5.63
CA ALA A 531 8.49 16.29 -5.02
C ALA A 531 9.82 16.48 -4.24
N ARG A 532 10.42 17.67 -4.29
CA ARG A 532 11.61 18.02 -3.51
C ARG A 532 11.29 18.81 -2.24
N LEU A 533 10.02 19.17 -2.01
CA LEU A 533 9.60 19.81 -0.77
C LEU A 533 9.75 18.83 0.41
N PRO A 534 9.91 19.34 1.64
CA PRO A 534 9.80 18.52 2.84
C PRO A 534 8.47 17.77 2.85
N SER A 535 8.51 16.48 3.15
CA SER A 535 7.35 15.58 3.15
C SER A 535 7.29 14.82 4.48
N PRO A 536 6.09 14.58 5.05
CA PRO A 536 4.78 14.96 4.51
C PRO A 536 4.47 16.45 4.70
N PHE A 537 3.65 17.03 3.81
CA PHE A 537 3.26 18.44 3.89
C PHE A 537 1.76 18.66 3.66
N LEU A 538 1.25 19.74 4.26
CA LEU A 538 -0.06 20.33 3.98
C LEU A 538 0.16 21.57 3.11
N ALA A 539 -0.48 21.62 1.94
CA ALA A 539 -0.48 22.81 1.10
C ALA A 539 -1.92 23.25 0.86
N VAL A 540 -2.16 24.54 1.06
CA VAL A 540 -3.48 25.17 1.05
C VAL A 540 -3.47 26.35 0.08
N LEU A 541 -4.43 26.34 -0.84
CA LEU A 541 -4.77 27.50 -1.65
C LEU A 541 -5.71 28.41 -0.85
N VAL A 542 -5.26 29.63 -0.58
CA VAL A 542 -6.07 30.66 0.09
C VAL A 542 -6.73 31.54 -0.97
N ARG A 543 -8.06 31.49 -1.02
CA ARG A 543 -8.90 32.31 -1.89
C ARG A 543 -9.49 33.50 -1.14
N ARG A 544 -9.80 34.56 -1.89
CA ARG A 544 -10.51 35.74 -1.40
C ARG A 544 -11.30 36.37 -2.54
N HIS A 545 -12.47 36.95 -2.24
CA HIS A 545 -13.33 37.53 -3.27
C HIS A 545 -12.65 38.76 -3.87
N PRO A 546 -12.70 38.98 -5.20
CA PRO A 546 -12.08 40.16 -5.81
C PRO A 546 -12.49 41.47 -5.15
N GLU A 547 -13.75 41.63 -4.76
CA GLU A 547 -14.25 42.85 -4.09
C GLU A 547 -13.61 43.08 -2.71
N ALA A 548 -13.37 42.01 -1.95
CA ALA A 548 -12.67 42.11 -0.67
C ALA A 548 -11.19 42.44 -0.87
N VAL A 549 -10.57 41.91 -1.93
CA VAL A 549 -9.21 42.28 -2.34
C VAL A 549 -9.17 43.74 -2.81
N ALA A 550 -10.20 44.22 -3.53
CA ALA A 550 -10.30 45.59 -4.01
C ALA A 550 -10.26 46.62 -2.88
N ARG A 551 -10.98 46.34 -1.78
CA ARG A 551 -10.99 47.21 -0.59
C ARG A 551 -9.64 47.30 0.08
N ASP A 552 -9.01 46.16 0.33
CA ASP A 552 -7.84 46.11 1.22
C ASP A 552 -6.52 46.25 0.45
N ARG A 553 -6.51 45.82 -0.81
CA ARG A 553 -5.35 45.74 -1.69
C ARG A 553 -5.74 46.12 -3.13
N PRO A 554 -6.20 47.36 -3.37
CA PRO A 554 -6.57 47.83 -4.71
C PRO A 554 -5.40 47.71 -5.71
N ASP A 555 -4.16 47.76 -5.21
CA ASP A 555 -2.94 47.53 -5.96
C ASP A 555 -2.84 46.13 -6.58
N ALA A 556 -3.41 45.11 -5.92
CA ALA A 556 -3.37 43.73 -6.41
C ALA A 556 -4.31 43.52 -7.61
N LEU A 557 -5.43 44.24 -7.66
CA LEU A 557 -6.35 44.22 -8.82
C LEU A 557 -5.84 45.03 -10.00
N ALA A 558 -4.91 45.96 -9.78
CA ALA A 558 -4.25 46.70 -10.84
C ALA A 558 -3.27 45.82 -11.66
N ASP A 559 -3.00 44.57 -11.25
CA ASP A 559 -2.26 43.60 -12.05
C ASP A 559 -3.13 43.10 -13.21
N ARG A 560 -2.69 43.37 -14.45
CA ARG A 560 -3.36 42.91 -15.67
C ARG A 560 -3.55 41.39 -15.76
N ASN A 561 -2.72 40.65 -15.04
CA ASN A 561 -2.75 39.19 -15.01
C ASN A 561 -3.57 38.62 -13.85
N TYR A 562 -4.22 39.45 -13.02
CA TYR A 562 -4.92 39.00 -11.82
C TYR A 562 -5.96 37.88 -12.10
N ALA A 563 -6.81 38.06 -13.11
CA ALA A 563 -7.80 37.06 -13.49
C ALA A 563 -7.16 35.74 -13.94
N ARG A 564 -6.12 35.81 -14.80
CA ARG A 564 -5.37 34.65 -15.27
C ARG A 564 -4.64 33.93 -14.13
N ARG A 565 -4.06 34.68 -13.18
CA ARG A 565 -3.41 34.11 -11.99
C ARG A 565 -4.39 33.27 -11.19
N ARG A 566 -5.61 33.78 -10.95
CA ARG A 566 -6.65 33.02 -10.21
C ARG A 566 -6.96 31.68 -10.88
N GLN A 567 -7.21 31.70 -12.19
CA GLN A 567 -7.47 30.48 -12.96
C GLN A 567 -6.31 29.47 -12.86
N LEU A 568 -5.06 29.96 -12.93
CA LEU A 568 -3.88 29.11 -12.78
C LEU A 568 -3.71 28.54 -11.38
N TYR A 569 -4.03 29.31 -10.33
CA TYR A 569 -4.05 28.80 -8.95
C TYR A 569 -5.10 27.70 -8.78
N ASP A 570 -6.29 27.85 -9.37
CA ASP A 570 -7.36 26.86 -9.31
C ASP A 570 -6.96 25.57 -10.04
N ARG A 571 -6.45 25.68 -11.27
CA ARG A 571 -5.87 24.56 -12.01
C ARG A 571 -4.74 23.87 -11.24
N MET A 572 -3.86 24.65 -10.62
CA MET A 572 -2.78 24.11 -9.79
C MET A 572 -3.33 23.35 -8.57
N ALA A 573 -4.35 23.89 -7.89
CA ALA A 573 -4.96 23.23 -6.74
C ALA A 573 -5.57 21.88 -7.12
N GLU A 574 -6.32 21.80 -8.21
CA GLU A 574 -6.85 20.55 -8.76
C GLU A 574 -5.71 19.59 -9.12
N ARG A 575 -4.69 20.09 -9.83
CA ARG A 575 -3.58 19.26 -10.33
C ARG A 575 -2.77 18.59 -9.23
N PHE A 576 -2.59 19.28 -8.11
CA PHE A 576 -1.79 18.84 -6.97
C PHE A 576 -2.63 18.35 -5.78
N GLY A 577 -3.96 18.40 -5.86
CA GLY A 577 -4.86 18.03 -4.77
C GLY A 577 -4.69 18.90 -3.53
N LEU A 578 -4.60 20.22 -3.73
CA LEU A 578 -4.43 21.18 -2.63
C LEU A 578 -5.77 21.41 -1.92
N ALA A 579 -5.73 21.58 -0.59
CA ALA A 579 -6.90 22.06 0.15
C ALA A 579 -7.18 23.51 -0.27
N VAL A 580 -8.45 23.90 -0.33
CA VAL A 580 -8.85 25.26 -0.70
C VAL A 580 -9.63 25.86 0.45
N ILE A 581 -9.25 27.06 0.88
CA ILE A 581 -9.92 27.81 1.95
C ILE A 581 -10.32 29.19 1.44
N ASP A 582 -11.54 29.59 1.76
CA ASP A 582 -12.08 30.91 1.44
C ASP A 582 -11.90 31.88 2.62
N ASN A 583 -10.94 32.80 2.48
CA ASN A 583 -10.61 33.81 3.48
C ASN A 583 -11.49 35.07 3.34
N GLN A 584 -12.81 34.88 3.45
CA GLN A 584 -13.80 35.97 3.33
C GLN A 584 -14.21 36.58 4.67
N GLY A 585 -14.10 35.80 5.74
CA GLY A 585 -14.51 36.19 7.10
C GLY A 585 -13.34 36.60 8.00
N PRO A 586 -13.53 36.62 9.32
CA PRO A 586 -12.46 36.86 10.28
C PRO A 586 -11.30 35.88 10.05
N PRO A 587 -10.05 36.35 9.98
CA PRO A 587 -8.89 35.50 9.68
C PRO A 587 -8.72 34.30 10.62
N ILE A 588 -9.16 34.42 11.88
CA ILE A 588 -9.13 33.34 12.87
C ILE A 588 -9.90 32.10 12.40
N ARG A 589 -11.00 32.26 11.66
CA ARG A 589 -11.75 31.14 11.09
C ARG A 589 -10.90 30.36 10.11
N SER A 590 -10.22 31.07 9.21
CA SER A 590 -9.33 30.47 8.22
C SER A 590 -8.13 29.78 8.89
N VAL A 591 -7.58 30.35 9.97
CA VAL A 591 -6.51 29.73 10.75
C VAL A 591 -6.97 28.44 11.41
N HIS A 592 -8.15 28.43 12.03
CA HIS A 592 -8.74 27.22 12.61
C HIS A 592 -8.97 26.13 11.57
N GLU A 593 -9.49 26.50 10.39
CA GLU A 593 -9.67 25.54 9.30
C GLU A 593 -8.33 24.95 8.82
N ILE A 594 -7.25 25.75 8.76
CA ILE A 594 -5.90 25.24 8.48
C ILE A 594 -5.42 24.29 9.58
N LEU A 595 -5.67 24.61 10.85
CA LEU A 595 -5.30 23.77 12.00
C LEU A 595 -6.06 22.44 12.00
N ASP A 596 -7.35 22.46 11.68
CA ASP A 596 -8.19 21.27 11.54
C ASP A 596 -7.67 20.38 10.40
N LEU A 597 -7.36 20.96 9.24
CA LEU A 597 -6.74 20.26 8.11
C LEU A 597 -5.34 19.71 8.45
N ALA A 598 -4.61 20.38 9.34
CA ALA A 598 -3.32 19.93 9.86
C ALA A 598 -3.46 18.86 10.94
N GLY A 599 -4.68 18.50 11.35
CA GLY A 599 -4.92 17.47 12.34
C GLY A 599 -4.79 17.96 13.79
N VAL A 600 -4.98 19.25 14.03
CA VAL A 600 -4.97 19.86 15.36
C VAL A 600 -6.41 20.06 15.86
N GLY A 601 -7.18 18.98 15.93
CA GLY A 601 -8.57 18.99 16.41
C GLY A 601 -8.69 18.62 17.89
N GLY A 602 -9.09 19.59 18.72
CA GLY A 602 -9.39 19.40 20.15
C GLY A 602 -9.84 20.69 20.87
N THR A 603 -11.14 20.76 21.20
CA THR A 603 -11.83 21.65 22.18
C THR A 603 -11.61 23.16 22.09
N PHE A 604 -12.47 23.89 21.37
CA PHE A 604 -12.93 25.24 21.78
C PHE A 604 -14.28 25.59 21.10
N PHE A 605 -15.37 25.02 21.62
CA PHE A 605 -16.73 25.54 21.41
C PHE A 605 -17.56 25.32 22.70
N LYS A 606 -17.12 25.97 23.79
CA LYS A 606 -17.94 26.29 24.97
C LYS A 606 -17.60 27.66 25.59
N GLY A 607 -16.93 28.54 24.83
CA GLY A 607 -16.76 29.95 25.18
C GLY A 607 -17.82 30.78 24.47
N ASN A 608 -18.57 31.57 25.23
CA ASN A 608 -19.70 32.37 24.75
C ASN A 608 -19.36 33.21 23.51
N LEU A 609 -20.34 33.33 22.59
CA LEU A 609 -20.43 34.33 21.52
C LEU A 609 -20.31 35.81 21.96
N ARG A 610 -20.03 36.07 23.24
CA ARG A 610 -19.83 37.41 23.82
C ARG A 610 -18.39 37.92 23.69
N ASP A 611 -17.38 37.04 23.62
CA ASP A 611 -15.97 37.47 23.60
C ASP A 611 -15.47 37.95 22.23
N LEU A 612 -16.23 37.68 21.15
CA LEU A 612 -15.94 38.20 19.80
C LEU A 612 -16.17 39.72 19.65
N ARG A 613 -16.82 40.38 20.63
CA ARG A 613 -16.98 41.84 20.62
C ARG A 613 -15.79 42.61 21.21
N LEU A 614 -14.89 41.93 21.93
CA LEU A 614 -13.74 42.58 22.58
C LEU A 614 -12.47 42.58 21.73
N LEU A 615 -12.45 41.87 20.60
CA LEU A 615 -11.31 41.80 19.67
C LEU A 615 -11.57 42.52 18.33
N GLN A 616 -12.64 43.32 18.26
CA GLN A 616 -12.94 44.23 17.13
C GLN A 616 -12.63 45.71 17.44
N GLN A 617 -11.92 45.98 18.54
CA GLN A 617 -11.20 47.25 18.77
C GLN A 617 -9.70 46.97 18.65
#